data_AF-A0AAD4JXE4-F1
#
_entry.id   AF-A0AAD4JXE4-F1
#
_cell.length_a   1.000
_cell.length_b   1.000
_cell.length_c   1.000
_cell.angle_alpha   90.00
_cell.angle_beta   90.00
_cell.angle_gamma   90.00
#
_symmetry.space_group_name_H-M   'P 1'
#
loop_
_entity.id
_entity.type
_entity.pdbx_description
1 polymer ?
#
loop_
_entity_poly.entity_id
_entity_poly.type
_entity_poly.pdbx_seq_one_letter_code
_entity_poly.pdbx_strand_id
1 'polypeptide(L)'
;MYSHYTTLNINLRVDEDANSFPTFTLPKNVGVYSVSREGQFENFNSRMRFFEPSVTCPFSLRPTENLSPDTDIDLTDNESYLDTLLLFLTSSKERYQMTLDADIICSRDVLVLLMCTPYHSNKKWSIAISRYRNTIYMCQVPDEEEIQSFDLEHMKKLMKNTWLKKLRHHCLVLDAIEMYEQREESGQLIGVFTMGCDGLRLLFDAPVIAEKPNQQFTGRPLSFVDLQLRSDTMSAAEWKAHYRNEASLWWAQCFLIGIKTLYLALHDRELIVHRINSIKPEVLHRESNDWSGNVSGNFLSRFLKIIKQLMASVDSANCVYILEFDPAKAKFVYKVAMERNEHTFIPDWYRKQCHGLMDHRN
;
A
#
# COMPACT_ATOMS: atom_id res chain seq x y z
N MET A 1 -20.84 -20.66 5.52
CA MET A 1 -21.95 -19.94 4.86
C MET A 1 -21.96 -18.50 5.36
N TYR A 2 -22.18 -17.51 4.48
CA TYR A 2 -22.28 -16.11 4.88
C TYR A 2 -23.65 -15.77 5.48
N SER A 3 -23.66 -14.82 6.42
CA SER A 3 -24.88 -14.16 6.89
C SER A 3 -25.51 -13.29 5.79
N HIS A 4 -26.71 -12.81 6.05
CA HIS A 4 -27.28 -11.70 5.29
C HIS A 4 -26.44 -10.44 5.43
N TYR A 5 -26.51 -9.56 4.42
CA TYR A 5 -25.87 -8.26 4.45
C TYR A 5 -26.49 -7.36 5.51
N THR A 6 -25.65 -6.66 6.25
CA THR A 6 -26.01 -5.64 7.22
C THR A 6 -25.40 -4.30 6.80
N THR A 7 -26.14 -3.20 6.95
CA THR A 7 -25.62 -1.86 6.64
C THR A 7 -24.73 -1.36 7.77
N LEU A 8 -23.55 -0.84 7.42
CA LEU A 8 -22.65 -0.15 8.34
C LEU A 8 -22.69 1.35 8.07
N ASN A 9 -23.09 2.12 9.08
CA ASN A 9 -23.23 3.56 8.94
C ASN A 9 -21.87 4.24 9.07
N ILE A 10 -21.22 4.50 7.92
CA ILE A 10 -20.02 5.33 7.83
C ILE A 10 -20.26 6.41 6.79
N ASN A 11 -20.27 7.67 7.23
CA ASN A 11 -20.40 8.80 6.31
C ASN A 11 -19.06 9.03 5.60
N LEU A 12 -19.09 9.13 4.27
CA LEU A 12 -17.91 9.42 3.44
C LEU A 12 -17.29 10.78 3.77
N ARG A 13 -18.14 11.75 4.09
CA ARG A 13 -17.74 13.10 4.51
C ARG A 13 -18.70 13.58 5.59
N VAL A 14 -18.14 14.27 6.57
CA VAL A 14 -18.88 15.06 7.56
C VAL A 14 -18.31 16.48 7.49
N ASP A 15 -19.12 17.51 7.70
CA ASP A 15 -18.67 18.91 7.54
C ASP A 15 -17.43 19.24 8.39
N GLU A 16 -17.34 18.63 9.57
CA GLU A 16 -16.21 18.79 10.50
C GLU A 16 -14.88 18.21 9.96
N ASP A 17 -14.94 17.26 9.02
CA ASP A 17 -13.76 16.58 8.47
C ASP A 17 -12.81 17.55 7.76
N ALA A 18 -13.31 18.69 7.28
CA ALA A 18 -12.51 19.70 6.61
C ALA A 18 -11.73 20.62 7.57
N ASN A 19 -12.15 20.71 8.84
CA ASN A 19 -11.71 21.76 9.76
C ASN A 19 -10.28 21.58 10.24
N SER A 20 -9.93 20.37 10.70
CA SER A 20 -8.62 20.07 11.26
C SER A 20 -8.18 18.66 10.94
N PHE A 21 -6.88 18.47 10.72
CA PHE A 21 -6.31 17.15 10.54
C PHE A 21 -6.35 16.37 11.88
N PRO A 22 -6.72 15.06 11.88
CA PRO A 22 -6.74 14.24 13.09
C PRO A 22 -5.35 13.98 13.66
N THR A 23 -5.27 13.40 14.86
CA THR A 23 -3.97 13.14 15.51
C THR A 23 -3.30 11.91 14.91
N PHE A 24 -2.22 12.13 14.15
CA PHE A 24 -1.35 11.07 13.64
C PHE A 24 0.04 11.20 14.23
N THR A 25 0.64 10.08 14.65
CA THR A 25 2.09 10.08 14.95
C THR A 25 2.88 9.92 13.66
N LEU A 26 4.11 10.41 13.65
CA LEU A 26 5.02 10.13 12.54
C LEU A 26 5.21 8.60 12.40
N PRO A 27 5.18 8.07 11.16
CA PRO A 27 5.41 6.65 10.93
C PRO A 27 6.84 6.29 11.29
N LYS A 28 7.00 5.15 11.97
CA LYS A 28 8.30 4.58 12.34
C LYS A 28 8.52 3.30 11.56
N ASN A 29 9.62 3.21 10.83
CA ASN A 29 10.04 1.95 10.24
C ASN A 29 10.52 1.01 11.36
N VAL A 30 9.91 -0.16 11.48
CA VAL A 30 10.25 -1.19 12.48
C VAL A 30 11.08 -2.33 11.90
N GLY A 31 11.21 -2.36 10.57
CA GLY A 31 12.07 -3.29 9.86
C GLY A 31 11.77 -3.31 8.37
N VAL A 32 12.51 -4.16 7.66
CA VAL A 32 12.35 -4.40 6.22
C VAL A 32 12.49 -5.88 5.94
N TYR A 33 11.87 -6.34 4.86
CA TYR A 33 12.07 -7.66 4.26
C TYR A 33 12.01 -7.54 2.75
N SER A 34 12.46 -8.58 2.05
CA SER A 34 12.40 -8.63 0.58
C SER A 34 11.33 -9.63 0.14
N VAL A 35 10.76 -9.39 -1.03
CA VAL A 35 9.85 -10.31 -1.71
C VAL A 35 10.42 -10.63 -3.08
N SER A 36 10.54 -11.93 -3.39
CA SER A 36 11.03 -12.41 -4.69
C SER A 36 10.07 -12.05 -5.83
N ARG A 37 10.47 -12.30 -7.09
CA ARG A 37 9.57 -12.15 -8.25
C ARG A 37 8.29 -12.97 -8.11
N GLU A 38 8.42 -14.17 -7.56
CA GLU A 38 7.36 -15.16 -7.38
C GLU A 38 6.46 -14.84 -6.18
N GLY A 39 6.72 -13.73 -5.46
CA GLY A 39 5.95 -13.35 -4.27
C GLY A 39 6.43 -14.05 -2.99
N GLN A 40 7.61 -14.66 -2.98
CA GLN A 40 8.12 -15.37 -1.80
C GLN A 40 8.79 -14.43 -0.80
N PHE A 41 8.54 -14.66 0.48
CA PHE A 41 9.15 -13.90 1.57
C PHE A 41 10.64 -14.22 1.74
N GLU A 42 11.47 -13.18 1.82
CA GLU A 42 12.90 -13.27 2.06
C GLU A 42 13.27 -12.36 3.25
N ASN A 43 13.84 -12.96 4.30
CA ASN A 43 14.14 -12.26 5.55
C ASN A 43 15.47 -11.51 5.52
N PHE A 44 15.74 -10.84 4.40
CA PHE A 44 16.94 -10.08 4.11
C PHE A 44 16.58 -8.78 3.39
N ASN A 45 17.49 -7.82 3.37
CA ASN A 45 17.36 -6.58 2.62
C ASN A 45 18.07 -6.64 1.25
N SER A 46 18.31 -7.85 0.73
CA SER A 46 19.04 -8.14 -0.51
C SER A 46 18.45 -7.46 -1.74
N ARG A 47 17.14 -7.17 -1.75
CA ARG A 47 16.45 -6.51 -2.86
C ARG A 47 16.33 -4.99 -2.69
N MET A 48 17.15 -4.39 -1.82
CA MET A 48 17.18 -2.94 -1.64
C MET A 48 17.63 -2.23 -2.93
N ARG A 49 16.81 -1.27 -3.34
CA ARG A 49 17.06 -0.44 -4.52
C ARG A 49 17.11 1.02 -4.11
N PHE A 50 18.07 1.74 -4.67
CA PHE A 50 18.25 3.17 -4.46
C PHE A 50 17.80 3.94 -5.68
N PHE A 51 17.10 5.05 -5.46
CA PHE A 51 16.90 6.03 -6.52
C PHE A 51 18.24 6.66 -6.91
N GLU A 52 18.55 6.70 -8.21
CA GLU A 52 19.75 7.34 -8.76
C GLU A 52 19.40 8.74 -9.30
N PRO A 53 19.84 9.82 -8.63
CA PRO A 53 19.55 11.19 -9.08
C PRO A 53 20.20 11.54 -10.42
N SER A 54 21.24 10.80 -10.84
CA SER A 54 22.06 11.11 -12.02
C SER A 54 21.53 10.52 -13.33
N VAL A 55 20.27 10.07 -13.37
CA VAL A 55 19.66 9.48 -14.57
C VAL A 55 19.63 10.49 -15.72
N THR A 56 20.29 10.15 -16.83
CA THR A 56 20.32 10.99 -18.03
C THR A 56 18.96 10.97 -18.74
N CYS A 57 18.38 12.15 -18.96
CA CYS A 57 17.21 12.35 -19.82
C CYS A 57 17.63 12.97 -21.18
N PRO A 58 16.92 12.70 -22.28
CA PRO A 58 15.65 11.96 -22.36
C PRO A 58 15.82 10.44 -22.51
N PHE A 59 14.81 9.66 -22.09
CA PHE A 59 14.71 8.22 -22.36
C PHE A 59 13.27 7.78 -22.63
N SER A 60 13.08 6.68 -23.38
CA SER A 60 11.76 6.19 -23.83
C SER A 60 11.23 5.09 -22.91
N LEU A 61 9.95 5.17 -22.54
CA LEU A 61 9.23 4.10 -21.82
C LEU A 61 8.50 3.14 -22.78
N ARG A 62 8.54 3.37 -24.09
CA ARG A 62 7.90 2.49 -25.08
C ARG A 62 8.49 1.08 -25.05
N PRO A 63 7.71 0.03 -25.35
CA PRO A 63 8.26 -1.31 -25.59
C PRO A 63 9.25 -1.27 -26.77
N THR A 64 10.49 -1.69 -26.54
CA THR A 64 11.43 -1.96 -27.64
C THR A 64 11.09 -3.33 -28.21
N GLU A 65 11.02 -3.46 -29.53
CA GLU A 65 10.62 -4.68 -30.27
C GLU A 65 11.47 -5.94 -29.95
N ASN A 66 12.61 -5.79 -29.25
CA ASN A 66 13.54 -6.85 -28.88
C ASN A 66 13.48 -7.30 -27.42
N LEU A 67 12.64 -6.69 -26.58
CA LEU A 67 12.21 -7.40 -25.40
C LEU A 67 11.18 -8.40 -25.93
N SER A 68 11.40 -9.69 -25.67
CA SER A 68 10.30 -10.65 -25.74
C SER A 68 9.04 -10.00 -25.15
N PRO A 69 7.83 -10.39 -25.56
CA PRO A 69 6.72 -10.21 -24.65
C PRO A 69 7.16 -10.97 -23.40
N ASP A 70 7.80 -10.29 -22.46
CA ASP A 70 7.73 -10.72 -21.09
C ASP A 70 6.23 -10.83 -20.94
N THR A 71 5.78 -12.07 -20.86
CA THR A 71 4.58 -12.48 -20.17
C THR A 71 4.75 -12.03 -18.72
N ASP A 72 4.95 -10.72 -18.56
CA ASP A 72 5.04 -9.87 -17.38
C ASP A 72 3.61 -9.60 -16.91
N ILE A 73 2.80 -10.65 -17.01
CA ILE A 73 1.70 -10.84 -16.08
C ILE A 73 2.42 -10.89 -14.74
N ASP A 74 2.29 -9.81 -13.97
CA ASP A 74 2.60 -9.82 -12.55
C ASP A 74 1.83 -11.00 -11.96
N LEU A 75 2.51 -12.12 -11.77
CA LEU A 75 2.10 -13.09 -10.76
C LEU A 75 2.33 -12.53 -9.34
N THR A 76 2.68 -11.24 -9.20
CA THR A 76 2.52 -10.49 -7.95
C THR A 76 1.06 -10.15 -7.64
N ASP A 77 0.11 -10.51 -8.50
CA ASP A 77 -1.29 -10.77 -8.11
C ASP A 77 -1.45 -12.14 -7.44
N ASN A 78 -0.37 -12.78 -6.99
CA ASN A 78 -0.47 -13.84 -6.00
C ASN A 78 -1.20 -13.24 -4.79
N GLU A 79 -2.36 -13.83 -4.48
CA GLU A 79 -3.30 -13.51 -3.40
C GLU A 79 -2.67 -13.70 -2.00
N SER A 80 -1.44 -13.26 -1.78
CA SER A 80 -0.75 -13.37 -0.51
C SER A 80 -1.23 -12.26 0.43
N TYR A 81 -2.53 -12.28 0.75
CA TYR A 81 -3.25 -11.30 1.56
C TYR A 81 -2.36 -10.50 2.52
N LEU A 82 -1.96 -11.12 3.64
CA LEU A 82 -1.01 -10.56 4.60
C LEU A 82 0.17 -11.52 4.84
N ASP A 83 0.30 -12.58 4.04
CA ASP A 83 1.17 -13.71 4.37
C ASP A 83 2.63 -13.31 4.57
N THR A 84 3.16 -12.47 3.67
CA THR A 84 4.56 -11.99 3.77
C THR A 84 4.77 -11.12 5.01
N LEU A 85 3.81 -10.24 5.34
CA LEU A 85 3.82 -9.46 6.57
C LEU A 85 3.70 -10.35 7.82
N LEU A 86 2.84 -11.36 7.79
CA LEU A 86 2.68 -12.30 8.89
C LEU A 86 3.96 -13.13 9.11
N LEU A 87 4.68 -13.50 8.03
CA LEU A 87 5.98 -14.18 8.08
C LEU A 87 7.08 -13.26 8.63
N PHE A 88 7.06 -11.98 8.25
CA PHE A 88 7.93 -10.98 8.85
C PHE A 88 7.70 -10.89 10.37
N LEU A 89 6.44 -10.83 10.79
CA LEU A 89 6.07 -10.70 12.20
C LEU A 89 6.46 -11.92 13.03
N THR A 90 6.42 -13.13 12.47
CA THR A 90 6.83 -14.33 13.19
C THR A 90 8.34 -14.47 13.26
N SER A 91 9.03 -14.19 12.16
CA SER A 91 10.49 -14.26 12.10
C SER A 91 11.21 -13.14 12.88
N SER A 92 10.58 -11.97 13.04
CA SER A 92 11.10 -10.87 13.85
C SER A 92 10.91 -11.10 15.36
N LYS A 93 9.87 -11.84 15.76
CA LYS A 93 9.62 -12.18 17.18
C LYS A 93 10.72 -13.03 17.78
N GLU A 94 11.28 -13.95 16.99
CA GLU A 94 12.41 -14.78 17.40
C GLU A 94 13.69 -13.96 17.61
N ARG A 95 13.89 -12.88 16.83
CA ARG A 95 15.08 -12.02 16.93
C ARG A 95 14.99 -10.92 17.97
N TYR A 96 13.79 -10.36 18.20
CA TYR A 96 13.62 -9.10 18.94
C TYR A 96 12.67 -9.17 20.14
N GLN A 97 12.14 -10.35 20.50
CA GLN A 97 11.13 -10.51 21.57
C GLN A 97 9.95 -9.52 21.45
N MET A 98 9.59 -9.10 20.24
CA MET A 98 8.54 -8.12 20.03
C MET A 98 7.17 -8.68 20.44
N THR A 99 6.55 -8.09 21.45
CA THR A 99 5.10 -8.21 21.60
C THR A 99 4.45 -7.49 20.43
N LEU A 100 3.51 -8.15 19.75
CA LEU A 100 2.74 -7.56 18.66
C LEU A 100 1.84 -6.47 19.24
N ASP A 101 2.36 -5.25 19.31
CA ASP A 101 1.71 -4.14 20.00
C ASP A 101 0.94 -3.25 19.02
N ALA A 102 0.00 -3.87 18.29
CA ALA A 102 -0.82 -3.22 17.29
C ALA A 102 -2.31 -3.47 17.57
N ASP A 103 -3.14 -2.45 17.36
CA ASP A 103 -4.59 -2.62 17.36
C ASP A 103 -5.06 -3.16 15.99
N ILE A 104 -4.40 -2.71 14.92
CA ILE A 104 -4.79 -3.00 13.54
C ILE A 104 -3.56 -3.35 12.70
N ILE A 105 -3.65 -4.44 11.92
CA ILE A 105 -2.64 -4.90 10.96
C ILE A 105 -3.25 -4.98 9.56
N CYS A 106 -2.61 -4.35 8.57
CA CYS A 106 -3.04 -4.39 7.18
C CYS A 106 -1.88 -4.04 6.24
N SER A 107 -2.13 -3.96 4.94
CA SER A 107 -1.17 -3.33 4.01
C SER A 107 -1.36 -1.82 3.94
N ARG A 108 -0.33 -1.09 3.50
CA ARG A 108 -0.44 0.35 3.19
C ARG A 108 -1.56 0.60 2.19
N ASP A 109 -1.73 -0.27 1.21
CA ASP A 109 -2.70 -0.07 0.13
C ASP A 109 -4.15 -0.10 0.65
N VAL A 110 -4.46 -0.88 1.69
CA VAL A 110 -5.75 -0.79 2.41
C VAL A 110 -5.93 0.58 3.04
N LEU A 111 -4.89 1.14 3.69
CA LEU A 111 -4.99 2.46 4.30
C LEU A 111 -5.15 3.57 3.24
N VAL A 112 -4.43 3.48 2.11
CA VAL A 112 -4.58 4.39 0.97
C VAL A 112 -6.00 4.32 0.39
N LEU A 113 -6.53 3.12 0.18
CA LEU A 113 -7.89 2.90 -0.29
C LEU A 113 -8.90 3.64 0.61
N LEU A 114 -8.77 3.48 1.92
CA LEU A 114 -9.62 4.16 2.89
C LEU A 114 -9.44 5.69 2.84
N MET A 115 -8.20 6.20 2.85
CA MET A 115 -7.94 7.64 2.78
C MET A 115 -8.48 8.30 1.50
N CYS A 116 -8.52 7.58 0.38
CA CYS A 116 -8.99 8.08 -0.92
C CYS A 116 -10.49 7.86 -1.16
N THR A 117 -11.14 6.96 -0.41
CA THR A 117 -12.57 6.62 -0.54
C THR A 117 -13.51 7.84 -0.56
N PRO A 118 -13.33 8.90 0.25
CA PRO A 118 -14.18 10.10 0.19
C PRO A 118 -14.19 10.82 -1.17
N TYR A 119 -13.21 10.57 -2.03
CA TYR A 119 -13.03 11.21 -3.34
C TYR A 119 -13.21 10.25 -4.51
N HIS A 120 -12.87 8.98 -4.30
CA HIS A 120 -12.87 7.88 -5.27
C HIS A 120 -14.12 7.00 -5.10
N SER A 121 -15.27 7.63 -4.86
CA SER A 121 -16.52 6.94 -4.52
C SER A 121 -17.24 6.31 -5.71
N ASN A 122 -16.58 6.20 -6.87
CA ASN A 122 -17.14 5.65 -8.10
C ASN A 122 -16.78 4.19 -8.32
N LYS A 123 -15.85 3.63 -7.55
CA LYS A 123 -15.45 2.23 -7.62
C LYS A 123 -15.97 1.45 -6.43
N LYS A 124 -16.53 0.27 -6.71
CA LYS A 124 -16.81 -0.74 -5.69
C LYS A 124 -15.47 -1.28 -5.20
N TRP A 125 -15.40 -1.59 -3.91
CA TRP A 125 -14.27 -2.29 -3.33
C TRP A 125 -14.73 -3.07 -2.10
N SER A 126 -13.94 -4.08 -1.74
CA SER A 126 -14.22 -4.94 -0.61
C SER A 126 -12.96 -5.14 0.24
N ILE A 127 -13.14 -5.22 1.56
CA ILE A 127 -12.07 -5.61 2.49
C ILE A 127 -12.56 -6.76 3.38
N ALA A 128 -11.68 -7.72 3.62
CA ALA A 128 -11.87 -8.78 4.59
C ALA A 128 -11.28 -8.33 5.94
N ILE A 129 -12.03 -8.57 7.01
CA ILE A 129 -11.68 -8.14 8.37
C ILE A 129 -11.86 -9.32 9.32
N SER A 130 -10.82 -9.63 10.09
CA SER A 130 -10.84 -10.65 11.14
C SER A 130 -10.16 -10.11 12.38
N ARG A 131 -10.69 -10.41 13.57
CA ARG A 131 -10.00 -10.11 14.83
C ARG A 131 -9.49 -11.41 15.42
N TYR A 132 -8.20 -11.43 15.75
CA TYR A 132 -7.54 -12.57 16.36
C TYR A 132 -6.55 -12.09 17.41
N ARG A 133 -6.67 -12.61 18.63
CA ARG A 133 -5.85 -12.26 19.80
C ARG A 133 -5.81 -10.76 20.02
N ASN A 134 -7.00 -10.17 20.13
CA ASN A 134 -7.18 -8.74 20.34
C ASN A 134 -6.61 -7.82 19.24
N THR A 135 -6.14 -8.36 18.10
CA THR A 135 -5.62 -7.59 16.96
C THR A 135 -6.57 -7.71 15.79
N ILE A 136 -6.92 -6.60 15.14
CA ILE A 136 -7.76 -6.58 13.94
C ILE A 136 -6.85 -6.66 12.72
N TYR A 137 -7.12 -7.60 11.84
CA TYR A 137 -6.41 -7.73 10.58
C TYR A 137 -7.35 -7.33 9.44
N MET A 138 -6.84 -6.59 8.47
CA MET A 138 -7.60 -6.17 7.29
C MET A 138 -6.79 -6.39 6.02
N CYS A 139 -7.43 -6.91 4.98
CA CYS A 139 -6.85 -7.07 3.67
C CYS A 139 -7.88 -6.77 2.58
N GLN A 140 -7.43 -6.23 1.46
CA GLN A 140 -8.30 -5.99 0.32
C GLN A 140 -8.73 -7.33 -0.28
N VAL A 141 -10.00 -7.44 -0.64
CA VAL A 141 -10.52 -8.56 -1.42
C VAL A 141 -10.54 -8.10 -2.88
N PRO A 142 -9.82 -8.79 -3.79
CA PRO A 142 -9.84 -8.45 -5.20
C PRO A 142 -11.26 -8.51 -5.76
N ASP A 143 -11.60 -7.59 -6.65
CA ASP A 143 -12.86 -7.64 -7.39
C ASP A 143 -12.62 -8.46 -8.67
N GLU A 144 -13.02 -9.74 -8.65
CA GLU A 144 -12.85 -10.66 -9.78
C GLU A 144 -13.50 -10.12 -11.08
N GLU A 145 -14.61 -9.39 -10.97
CA GLU A 145 -15.27 -8.77 -12.12
C GLU A 145 -14.40 -7.66 -12.73
N GLU A 146 -13.73 -6.85 -11.91
CA GLU A 146 -12.79 -5.81 -12.37
C GLU A 146 -11.54 -6.43 -13.01
N ILE A 147 -11.03 -7.54 -12.45
CA ILE A 147 -9.87 -8.27 -12.99
C ILE A 147 -10.18 -8.83 -14.38
N GLN A 148 -11.37 -9.39 -14.55
CA GLN A 148 -11.80 -10.00 -15.82
C GLN A 148 -12.35 -8.98 -16.83
N SER A 149 -12.56 -7.73 -16.40
CA SER A 149 -13.07 -6.68 -17.28
C SER A 149 -12.01 -6.21 -18.28
N PHE A 150 -12.35 -6.25 -19.58
CA PHE A 150 -11.57 -5.62 -20.65
C PHE A 150 -11.96 -4.15 -20.84
N ASP A 151 -12.21 -3.44 -19.75
CA ASP A 151 -12.61 -2.04 -19.84
C ASP A 151 -11.41 -1.11 -20.09
N LEU A 152 -11.71 0.11 -20.55
CA LEU A 152 -10.69 1.10 -20.90
C LEU A 152 -9.84 1.53 -19.68
N GLU A 153 -10.42 1.55 -18.48
CA GLU A 153 -9.74 2.00 -17.25
C GLU A 153 -8.76 0.94 -16.75
N HIS A 154 -9.15 -0.33 -16.81
CA HIS A 154 -8.29 -1.48 -16.55
C HIS A 154 -7.09 -1.48 -17.50
N MET A 155 -7.32 -1.30 -18.81
CA MET A 155 -6.24 -1.23 -19.79
C MET A 155 -5.28 -0.05 -19.53
N LYS A 156 -5.80 1.13 -19.18
CA LYS A 156 -4.97 2.29 -18.78
C LYS A 156 -4.13 1.98 -17.55
N LYS A 157 -4.71 1.33 -16.54
CA LYS A 157 -4.00 0.91 -15.32
C LYS A 157 -2.85 -0.05 -15.65
N LEU A 158 -3.10 -1.06 -16.47
CA LEU A 158 -2.09 -2.03 -16.90
C LEU A 158 -0.94 -1.35 -17.66
N MET A 159 -1.27 -0.49 -18.64
CA MET A 159 -0.25 0.27 -19.39
C MET A 159 0.61 1.15 -18.47
N LYS A 160 -0.04 1.87 -17.54
CA LYS A 160 0.67 2.72 -16.57
C LYS A 160 1.61 1.88 -15.68
N ASN A 161 1.17 0.71 -15.23
CA ASN A 161 2.02 -0.20 -14.44
C ASN A 161 3.25 -0.65 -15.25
N THR A 162 3.08 -1.02 -16.52
CA THR A 162 4.19 -1.35 -17.41
C THR A 162 5.18 -0.19 -17.57
N TRP A 163 4.69 1.04 -17.73
CA TRP A 163 5.55 2.22 -17.85
C TRP A 163 6.28 2.53 -16.56
N LEU A 164 5.62 2.38 -15.40
CA LEU A 164 6.25 2.54 -14.08
C LEU A 164 7.34 1.49 -13.83
N LYS A 165 7.14 0.24 -14.26
CA LYS A 165 8.16 -0.82 -14.19
C LYS A 165 9.42 -0.42 -14.95
N LYS A 166 9.27 0.07 -16.19
CA LYS A 166 10.39 0.55 -17.01
C LYS A 166 11.05 1.80 -16.43
N LEU A 167 10.26 2.74 -15.93
CA LEU A 167 10.78 3.92 -15.25
C LEU A 167 11.66 3.49 -14.06
N ARG A 168 11.20 2.54 -13.26
CA ARG A 168 11.98 1.98 -12.15
C ARG A 168 13.25 1.28 -12.64
N HIS A 169 13.21 0.55 -13.76
CA HIS A 169 14.40 -0.05 -14.35
C HIS A 169 15.46 1.00 -14.75
N HIS A 170 15.02 2.15 -15.28
CA HIS A 170 15.94 3.25 -15.62
C HIS A 170 16.48 3.99 -14.39
N CYS A 171 15.67 4.14 -13.34
CA CYS A 171 15.98 5.06 -12.24
C CYS A 171 16.49 4.41 -10.96
N LEU A 172 16.40 3.10 -10.84
CA LEU A 172 16.75 2.39 -9.61
C LEU A 172 18.01 1.54 -9.79
N VAL A 173 18.92 1.62 -8.82
CA VAL A 173 20.17 0.85 -8.79
C VAL A 173 20.23 -0.04 -7.55
N LEU A 174 20.88 -1.20 -7.67
CA LEU A 174 21.21 -2.07 -6.53
C LEU A 174 22.40 -1.51 -5.74
N ASP A 175 22.51 -1.88 -4.46
CA ASP A 175 23.72 -1.55 -3.68
C ASP A 175 24.94 -2.25 -4.29
N ALA A 176 26.03 -1.52 -4.47
CA ALA A 176 27.18 -1.94 -5.27
C ALA A 176 28.13 -2.94 -4.56
N ILE A 177 27.74 -3.50 -3.41
CA ILE A 177 28.61 -4.39 -2.62
C ILE A 177 28.57 -5.85 -3.11
N GLU A 178 27.54 -6.26 -3.87
CA GLU A 178 27.48 -7.60 -4.47
C GLU A 178 27.20 -7.52 -5.98
N MET A 179 28.11 -6.86 -6.70
CA MET A 179 28.26 -7.08 -8.13
C MET A 179 28.94 -8.44 -8.35
N TYR A 180 28.49 -9.18 -9.37
CA TYR A 180 28.85 -10.56 -9.75
C TYR A 180 28.02 -11.65 -9.07
N GLU A 181 26.75 -11.80 -9.49
CA GLU A 181 26.24 -13.04 -10.14
C GLU A 181 24.72 -13.22 -10.14
N GLN A 182 23.91 -12.34 -9.53
CA GLN A 182 22.45 -12.48 -9.63
C GLN A 182 21.75 -11.24 -10.20
N ARG A 183 21.64 -11.21 -11.53
CA ARG A 183 20.62 -10.43 -12.26
C ARG A 183 19.24 -11.04 -12.04
N GLU A 184 18.80 -11.18 -10.81
CA GLU A 184 17.36 -11.33 -10.56
C GLU A 184 16.75 -9.92 -10.50
N GLU A 185 16.39 -9.41 -11.68
CA GLU A 185 15.86 -8.06 -11.89
C GLU A 185 14.45 -7.84 -11.29
N SER A 186 13.89 -8.82 -10.61
CA SER A 186 12.47 -8.85 -10.22
C SER A 186 12.29 -9.23 -8.75
N GLY A 187 11.46 -8.45 -8.05
CA GLY A 187 11.29 -8.50 -6.59
C GLY A 187 11.26 -7.08 -5.99
N GLN A 188 10.87 -6.98 -4.72
CA GLN A 188 10.64 -5.69 -4.05
C GLN A 188 11.16 -5.70 -2.62
N LEU A 189 11.72 -4.57 -2.17
CA LEU A 189 11.95 -4.32 -0.75
C LEU A 189 10.65 -3.79 -0.12
N ILE A 190 10.22 -4.43 0.96
CA ILE A 190 9.04 -4.07 1.73
C ILE A 190 9.49 -3.51 3.08
N GLY A 191 9.03 -2.31 3.42
CA GLY A 191 9.19 -1.73 4.74
C GLY A 191 7.98 -2.02 5.61
N VAL A 192 8.20 -2.32 6.88
CA VAL A 192 7.14 -2.46 7.89
C VAL A 192 7.15 -1.23 8.78
N PHE A 193 5.98 -0.65 8.97
CA PHE A 193 5.80 0.63 9.65
C PHE A 193 4.79 0.51 10.78
N THR A 194 4.99 1.32 11.81
CA THR A 194 3.98 1.58 12.84
C THR A 194 3.65 3.06 12.89
N MET A 195 2.36 3.37 13.08
CA MET A 195 1.89 4.73 13.31
C MET A 195 0.67 4.72 14.23
N GLY A 196 0.51 5.79 15.01
CA GLY A 196 -0.70 6.08 15.77
C GLY A 196 -1.70 6.88 14.93
N CYS A 197 -2.97 6.53 15.03
CA CYS A 197 -4.12 7.24 14.43
C CYS A 197 -5.20 7.41 15.50
N ASP A 198 -5.32 8.61 16.06
CA ASP A 198 -6.24 8.95 17.17
C ASP A 198 -6.27 7.91 18.29
N GLY A 199 -5.09 7.49 18.75
CA GLY A 199 -4.92 6.52 19.83
C GLY A 199 -4.98 5.05 19.41
N LEU A 200 -5.27 4.74 18.14
CA LEU A 200 -5.13 3.39 17.57
C LEU A 200 -3.71 3.18 17.06
N ARG A 201 -3.12 2.02 17.35
CA ARG A 201 -1.80 1.64 16.83
C ARG A 201 -1.95 0.79 15.58
N LEU A 202 -1.47 1.32 14.47
CA LEU A 202 -1.45 0.63 13.18
C LEU A 202 -0.07 0.01 12.97
N LEU A 203 -0.06 -1.18 12.36
CA LEU A 203 1.13 -1.80 11.81
C LEU A 203 0.83 -2.26 10.39
N PHE A 204 1.66 -1.85 9.44
CA PHE A 204 1.42 -2.15 8.03
C PHE A 204 2.70 -2.22 7.23
N ASP A 205 2.65 -2.96 6.13
CA ASP A 205 3.74 -3.08 5.18
C ASP A 205 3.54 -2.20 3.95
N ALA A 206 4.64 -1.85 3.30
CA ALA A 206 4.64 -1.02 2.12
C ALA A 206 5.87 -1.32 1.24
N PRO A 207 5.71 -1.48 -0.08
CA PRO A 207 6.83 -1.40 -1.00
C PRO A 207 7.55 -0.05 -0.87
N VAL A 208 8.87 -0.09 -0.79
CA VAL A 208 9.72 1.09 -0.56
C VAL A 208 10.86 1.19 -1.57
N ILE A 209 11.27 2.42 -1.86
CA ILE A 209 12.49 2.74 -2.61
C ILE A 209 13.41 3.47 -1.63
N ALA A 210 14.63 2.96 -1.44
CA ALA A 210 15.60 3.61 -0.57
C ALA A 210 16.18 4.86 -1.24
N GLU A 211 16.50 5.88 -0.45
CA GLU A 211 17.29 7.00 -0.90
C GLU A 211 18.77 6.71 -0.65
N LYS A 212 19.63 6.94 -1.64
CA LYS A 212 21.07 6.70 -1.47
C LYS A 212 21.59 7.62 -0.37
N PRO A 213 22.18 7.08 0.72
CA PRO A 213 22.74 7.94 1.75
C PRO A 213 23.87 8.78 1.13
N ASN A 214 23.81 10.11 1.30
CA ASN A 214 24.98 10.95 1.04
C ASN A 214 26.14 10.38 1.87
N GLN A 215 27.28 10.14 1.22
CA GLN A 215 28.44 9.31 1.63
C GLN A 215 29.06 9.55 3.03
N GLN A 216 28.43 10.33 3.91
CA GLN A 216 29.07 10.86 5.11
C GLN A 216 28.79 10.11 6.41
N PHE A 217 27.76 9.26 6.52
CA PHE A 217 27.44 8.65 7.83
C PHE A 217 26.80 7.27 7.74
N THR A 218 27.57 6.24 8.13
CA THR A 218 27.05 4.91 8.47
C THR A 218 26.19 5.02 9.74
N GLY A 219 24.96 4.49 9.71
CA GLY A 219 24.07 4.44 10.89
C GLY A 219 22.87 5.39 10.91
N ARG A 220 22.59 6.15 9.84
CA ARG A 220 21.27 6.82 9.73
C ARG A 220 20.15 5.80 9.51
N PRO A 221 18.94 6.05 10.03
CA PRO A 221 17.76 5.30 9.63
C PRO A 221 17.59 5.34 8.11
N LEU A 222 17.11 4.25 7.52
CA LEU A 222 16.77 4.20 6.10
C LEU A 222 15.77 5.34 5.79
N SER A 223 16.10 6.16 4.79
CA SER A 223 15.16 7.11 4.20
C SER A 223 14.56 6.53 2.93
N PHE A 224 13.27 6.79 2.73
CA PHE A 224 12.53 6.30 1.58
C PHE A 224 12.02 7.45 0.73
N VAL A 225 11.95 7.19 -0.57
CA VAL A 225 11.44 8.10 -1.60
C VAL A 225 10.34 7.40 -2.39
N ASP A 226 9.56 8.18 -3.13
CA ASP A 226 8.62 7.64 -4.12
C ASP A 226 8.99 8.14 -5.51
N LEU A 227 8.61 7.36 -6.53
CA LEU A 227 8.86 7.66 -7.94
C LEU A 227 7.58 7.41 -8.73
N GLN A 228 7.04 8.50 -9.29
CA GLN A 228 5.78 8.50 -10.02
C GLN A 228 5.96 9.08 -11.42
N LEU A 229 5.07 8.69 -12.33
CA LEU A 229 5.06 9.11 -13.72
C LEU A 229 3.87 10.06 -13.95
N ARG A 230 4.11 11.19 -14.63
CA ARG A 230 3.08 12.17 -14.98
C ARG A 230 3.33 12.74 -16.38
N SER A 231 2.26 12.95 -17.16
CA SER A 231 2.42 13.67 -18.43
C SER A 231 2.77 15.14 -18.18
N ASP A 232 3.64 15.71 -19.02
CA ASP A 232 3.94 17.13 -19.00
C ASP A 232 2.94 17.99 -19.79
N THR A 233 2.12 17.35 -20.64
CA THR A 233 1.04 17.98 -21.39
C THR A 233 -0.30 17.40 -21.00
N MET A 234 -1.13 18.18 -20.32
CA MET A 234 -2.52 17.83 -20.00
C MET A 234 -3.43 19.04 -20.27
N SER A 235 -4.62 18.76 -20.78
CA SER A 235 -5.73 19.71 -20.85
C SER A 235 -6.20 20.08 -19.43
N ALA A 236 -6.98 21.16 -19.31
CA ALA A 236 -7.54 21.57 -18.01
C ALA A 236 -8.39 20.46 -17.35
N ALA A 237 -9.13 19.68 -18.15
CA ALA A 237 -9.94 18.57 -17.65
C ALA A 237 -9.06 17.40 -17.16
N GLU A 238 -8.00 17.07 -17.89
CA GLU A 238 -7.04 16.03 -17.49
C GLU A 238 -6.28 16.43 -16.22
N TRP A 239 -5.87 17.69 -16.10
CA TRP A 239 -5.26 18.20 -14.86
C TRP A 239 -6.19 18.03 -13.66
N LYS A 240 -7.47 18.40 -13.80
CA LYS A 240 -8.46 18.25 -12.74
C LYS A 240 -8.66 16.78 -12.34
N ALA A 241 -8.76 15.88 -13.33
CA ALA A 241 -8.86 14.45 -13.08
C ALA A 241 -7.60 13.89 -12.40
N HIS A 242 -6.42 14.31 -12.84
CA HIS A 242 -5.13 13.94 -12.27
C HIS A 242 -5.03 14.32 -10.80
N TYR A 243 -5.36 15.57 -10.44
CA TYR A 243 -5.32 16.02 -9.05
C TYR A 243 -6.30 15.27 -8.16
N ARG A 244 -7.53 15.05 -8.64
CA ARG A 244 -8.54 14.32 -7.88
C ARG A 244 -8.16 12.85 -7.67
N ASN A 245 -7.63 12.20 -8.70
CA ASN A 245 -7.42 10.75 -8.71
C ASN A 245 -6.00 10.38 -8.29
N GLU A 246 -4.98 10.79 -9.05
CA GLU A 246 -3.60 10.35 -8.84
C GLU A 246 -2.89 11.12 -7.73
N ALA A 247 -3.03 12.45 -7.68
CA ALA A 247 -2.31 13.25 -6.69
C ALA A 247 -2.76 12.94 -5.25
N SER A 248 -4.05 12.66 -5.03
CA SER A 248 -4.56 12.23 -3.73
C SER A 248 -4.03 10.85 -3.31
N LEU A 249 -3.91 9.91 -4.25
CA LEU A 249 -3.29 8.59 -4.02
C LEU A 249 -1.81 8.74 -3.65
N TRP A 250 -1.05 9.48 -4.45
CA TRP A 250 0.38 9.70 -4.22
C TRP A 250 0.65 10.38 -2.89
N TRP A 251 -0.18 11.37 -2.54
CA TRP A 251 -0.10 12.01 -1.23
C TRP A 251 -0.35 11.01 -0.10
N ALA A 252 -1.41 10.19 -0.18
CA ALA A 252 -1.72 9.21 0.85
C ALA A 252 -0.61 8.14 0.98
N GLN A 253 -0.08 7.66 -0.15
CA GLN A 253 1.05 6.74 -0.19
C GLN A 253 2.29 7.32 0.50
N CYS A 254 2.65 8.57 0.17
CA CYS A 254 3.79 9.24 0.78
C CYS A 254 3.57 9.54 2.27
N PHE A 255 2.38 10.02 2.65
CA PHE A 255 2.03 10.40 4.01
C PHE A 255 2.15 9.21 4.97
N LEU A 256 1.58 8.06 4.61
CA LEU A 256 1.52 6.89 5.49
C LEU A 256 2.89 6.36 5.89
N ILE A 257 3.89 6.45 5.01
CA ILE A 257 5.27 5.98 5.29
C ILE A 257 6.28 7.11 5.47
N GLY A 258 5.81 8.36 5.56
CA GLY A 258 6.65 9.51 5.91
C GLY A 258 7.66 9.91 4.82
N ILE A 259 7.34 9.67 3.56
CA ILE A 259 8.16 10.08 2.42
C ILE A 259 8.19 11.61 2.35
N LYS A 260 9.40 12.17 2.23
CA LYS A 260 9.63 13.63 2.15
C LYS A 260 9.92 14.11 0.74
N THR A 261 10.33 13.20 -0.14
CA THR A 261 10.72 13.49 -1.52
C THR A 261 10.00 12.53 -2.45
N LEU A 262 9.14 13.11 -3.30
CA LEU A 262 8.49 12.43 -4.41
C LEU A 262 9.17 12.86 -5.71
N TYR A 263 9.75 11.90 -6.44
CA TYR A 263 10.30 12.12 -7.77
C TYR A 263 9.20 11.95 -8.81
N LEU A 264 9.00 12.97 -9.63
CA LEU A 264 8.03 13.01 -10.73
C LEU A 264 8.77 12.96 -12.07
N ALA A 265 8.71 11.80 -12.72
CA ALA A 265 9.15 11.65 -14.11
C ALA A 265 8.10 12.26 -15.04
N LEU A 266 8.52 13.25 -15.82
CA LEU A 266 7.66 14.02 -16.73
C LEU A 266 7.89 13.54 -18.15
N HIS A 267 6.82 13.03 -18.76
CA HIS A 267 6.87 12.46 -20.11
C HIS A 267 5.92 13.16 -21.08
N ASP A 268 6.33 13.16 -22.35
CA ASP A 268 5.49 13.62 -23.46
C ASP A 268 4.51 12.54 -23.94
N ARG A 269 3.78 12.84 -25.02
CA ARG A 269 2.80 11.91 -25.63
C ARG A 269 3.44 10.69 -26.28
N GLU A 270 4.73 10.75 -26.61
CA GLU A 270 5.50 9.64 -27.18
C GLU A 270 6.13 8.75 -26.08
N LEU A 271 5.76 8.98 -24.82
CA LEU A 271 6.31 8.32 -23.62
C LEU A 271 7.82 8.52 -23.47
N ILE A 272 8.33 9.65 -23.93
CA ILE A 272 9.71 10.06 -23.70
C ILE A 272 9.75 10.88 -22.41
N VAL A 273 10.47 10.40 -21.41
CA VAL A 273 10.74 11.12 -20.17
C VAL A 273 11.81 12.15 -20.45
N HIS A 274 11.46 13.43 -20.32
CA HIS A 274 12.39 14.55 -20.59
C HIS A 274 13.09 15.06 -19.34
N ARG A 275 12.48 14.90 -18.18
CA ARG A 275 13.02 15.34 -16.89
C ARG A 275 12.39 14.59 -15.73
N ILE A 276 13.11 14.53 -14.61
CA ILE A 276 12.61 14.02 -13.33
C ILE A 276 12.75 15.14 -12.31
N ASN A 277 11.63 15.59 -11.74
CA ASN A 277 11.61 16.66 -10.74
C ASN A 277 11.47 16.05 -9.34
N SER A 278 12.17 16.59 -8.35
CA SER A 278 11.85 16.32 -6.94
C SER A 278 10.84 17.34 -6.43
N ILE A 279 9.78 16.85 -5.80
CA ILE A 279 8.80 17.68 -5.09
C ILE A 279 8.58 17.14 -3.69
N LYS A 280 8.05 17.99 -2.81
CA LYS A 280 7.54 17.53 -1.52
C LYS A 280 6.08 17.10 -1.65
N PRO A 281 5.62 16.01 -1.02
CA PRO A 281 4.24 15.55 -1.14
C PRO A 281 3.18 16.58 -0.73
N GLU A 282 3.49 17.53 0.14
CA GLU A 282 2.55 18.58 0.57
C GLU A 282 2.16 19.53 -0.58
N VAL A 283 2.97 19.59 -1.65
CA VAL A 283 2.66 20.36 -2.85
C VAL A 283 1.44 19.78 -3.57
N LEU A 284 1.28 18.45 -3.60
CA LEU A 284 0.14 17.77 -4.23
C LEU A 284 -1.20 18.21 -3.63
N HIS A 285 -1.22 18.43 -2.32
CA HIS A 285 -2.40 18.90 -1.60
C HIS A 285 -2.66 20.39 -1.86
N ARG A 286 -1.62 21.22 -1.85
CA ARG A 286 -1.75 22.68 -2.01
C ARG A 286 -2.27 23.10 -3.39
N GLU A 287 -1.91 22.34 -4.41
CA GLU A 287 -2.24 22.66 -5.81
C GLU A 287 -3.63 22.13 -6.22
N SER A 288 -4.33 21.40 -5.36
CA SER A 288 -5.66 20.86 -5.63
C SER A 288 -6.76 21.54 -4.80
N ASN A 289 -7.85 21.91 -5.47
CA ASN A 289 -9.11 22.28 -4.81
C ASN A 289 -10.12 21.13 -4.79
N ASP A 290 -9.75 19.95 -5.31
CA ASP A 290 -10.68 18.83 -5.52
C ASP A 290 -10.68 17.81 -4.37
N TRP A 291 -9.64 17.84 -3.53
CA TRP A 291 -9.52 16.99 -2.35
C TRP A 291 -8.78 17.67 -1.20
N SER A 292 -9.01 17.15 -0.01
CA SER A 292 -8.47 17.64 1.25
C SER A 292 -7.86 16.49 2.05
N GLY A 293 -6.60 16.66 2.45
CA GLY A 293 -5.92 15.72 3.34
C GLY A 293 -6.62 15.59 4.70
N ASN A 294 -7.22 16.67 5.21
CA ASN A 294 -8.00 16.64 6.46
C ASN A 294 -9.14 15.63 6.37
N VAL A 295 -9.92 15.67 5.29
CA VAL A 295 -11.05 14.75 5.08
C VAL A 295 -10.55 13.31 4.91
N SER A 296 -9.46 13.10 4.16
CA SER A 296 -8.84 11.78 4.02
C SER A 296 -8.41 11.18 5.37
N GLY A 297 -7.72 11.98 6.20
CA GLY A 297 -7.28 11.56 7.52
C GLY A 297 -8.45 11.31 8.46
N ASN A 298 -9.43 12.22 8.52
CA ASN A 298 -10.58 12.12 9.42
C ASN A 298 -11.47 10.93 9.05
N PHE A 299 -11.68 10.68 7.75
CA PHE A 299 -12.39 9.49 7.29
C PHE A 299 -11.65 8.22 7.73
N LEU A 300 -10.33 8.12 7.52
CA LEU A 300 -9.55 6.96 7.98
C LEU A 300 -9.70 6.75 9.49
N SER A 301 -9.52 7.81 10.30
CA SER A 301 -9.67 7.72 11.77
C SER A 301 -11.05 7.22 12.19
N ARG A 302 -12.12 7.83 11.65
CA ARG A 302 -13.51 7.44 11.94
C ARG A 302 -13.77 6.01 11.52
N PHE A 303 -13.33 5.62 10.32
CA PHE A 303 -13.49 4.28 9.79
C PHE A 303 -12.85 3.25 10.73
N LEU A 304 -11.58 3.42 11.10
CA LEU A 304 -10.85 2.49 11.96
C LEU A 304 -11.48 2.36 13.36
N LYS A 305 -11.98 3.46 13.93
CA LYS A 305 -12.72 3.44 15.20
C LYS A 305 -14.02 2.64 15.10
N ILE A 306 -14.76 2.80 14.00
CA ILE A 306 -16.00 2.04 13.75
C ILE A 306 -15.69 0.56 13.57
N ILE A 307 -14.64 0.21 12.82
CA ILE A 307 -14.21 -1.21 12.68
C ILE A 307 -13.80 -1.79 14.03
N LYS A 308 -13.07 -1.03 14.87
CA LYS A 308 -12.72 -1.50 16.22
C LYS A 308 -13.94 -1.79 17.08
N GLN A 309 -14.99 -0.97 16.99
CA GLN A 309 -16.26 -1.20 17.67
C GLN A 309 -17.02 -2.40 17.08
N LEU A 310 -17.07 -2.53 15.76
CA LEU A 310 -17.73 -3.63 15.06
C LEU A 310 -17.13 -4.99 15.46
N MET A 311 -15.81 -5.05 15.63
CA MET A 311 -15.09 -6.26 15.99
C MET A 311 -15.01 -6.49 17.51
N ALA A 312 -15.65 -5.66 18.35
CA ALA A 312 -15.48 -5.69 19.80
C ALA A 312 -15.86 -7.03 20.45
N SER A 313 -16.92 -7.69 19.94
CA SER A 313 -17.48 -8.93 20.49
C SER A 313 -16.99 -10.21 19.81
N VAL A 314 -16.04 -10.11 18.86
CA VAL A 314 -15.50 -11.25 18.12
C VAL A 314 -13.99 -11.30 18.30
N ASP A 315 -13.47 -12.47 18.64
CA ASP A 315 -12.03 -12.75 18.64
C ASP A 315 -11.78 -14.19 18.15
N SER A 316 -11.74 -14.34 16.83
CA SER A 316 -11.58 -15.63 16.16
C SER A 316 -10.98 -15.43 14.77
N ALA A 317 -9.86 -16.10 14.52
CA ALA A 317 -9.27 -16.13 13.18
C ALA A 317 -10.10 -16.92 12.16
N ASN A 318 -11.08 -17.73 12.59
CA ASN A 318 -12.00 -18.42 11.67
C ASN A 318 -13.11 -17.50 11.17
N CYS A 319 -13.40 -16.43 11.90
CA CYS A 319 -14.47 -15.51 11.55
C CYS A 319 -13.93 -14.41 10.64
N VAL A 320 -14.61 -14.18 9.52
CA VAL A 320 -14.30 -13.10 8.58
C VAL A 320 -15.53 -12.27 8.28
N TYR A 321 -15.35 -10.96 8.34
CA TYR A 321 -16.31 -9.95 7.92
C TYR A 321 -15.86 -9.46 6.55
N ILE A 322 -16.73 -9.55 5.54
CA ILE A 322 -16.50 -8.93 4.24
C ILE A 322 -17.28 -7.64 4.22
N LEU A 323 -16.55 -6.52 4.27
CA LEU A 323 -17.10 -5.18 4.16
C LEU A 323 -16.97 -4.72 2.71
N GLU A 324 -18.08 -4.27 2.13
CA GLU A 324 -18.19 -3.81 0.76
C GLU A 324 -18.66 -2.36 0.74
N PHE A 325 -18.03 -1.57 -0.13
CA PHE A 325 -18.47 -0.21 -0.43
C PHE A 325 -19.32 -0.22 -1.70
N ASP A 326 -20.58 0.22 -1.58
CA ASP A 326 -21.50 0.41 -2.70
C ASP A 326 -21.39 1.87 -3.19
N PRO A 327 -20.73 2.11 -4.35
CA PRO A 327 -20.53 3.46 -4.88
C PRO A 327 -21.86 4.11 -5.32
N ALA A 328 -22.83 3.33 -5.77
CA ALA A 328 -24.12 3.85 -6.24
C ALA A 328 -24.96 4.40 -5.09
N LYS A 329 -24.81 3.82 -3.90
CA LYS A 329 -25.53 4.27 -2.68
C LYS A 329 -24.66 5.09 -1.73
N ALA A 330 -23.36 5.19 -2.00
CA ALA A 330 -22.36 5.77 -1.09
C ALA A 330 -22.45 5.17 0.32
N LYS A 331 -22.61 3.84 0.43
CA LYS A 331 -22.85 3.13 1.69
C LYS A 331 -21.92 1.94 1.85
N PHE A 332 -21.71 1.57 3.11
CA PHE A 332 -20.99 0.36 3.48
C PHE A 332 -21.98 -0.71 3.91
N VAL A 333 -21.77 -1.93 3.42
CA VAL A 333 -22.51 -3.11 3.83
C VAL A 333 -21.52 -4.21 4.19
N TYR A 334 -21.86 -5.10 5.11
CA TYR A 334 -21.01 -6.24 5.42
C TYR A 334 -21.81 -7.53 5.56
N LYS A 335 -21.14 -8.64 5.29
CA LYS A 335 -21.60 -10.00 5.57
C LYS A 335 -20.55 -10.72 6.42
N VAL A 336 -20.99 -11.70 7.20
CA VAL A 336 -20.13 -12.41 8.16
C VAL A 336 -20.12 -13.90 7.85
N ALA A 337 -18.95 -14.51 7.85
CA ALA A 337 -18.80 -15.96 7.94
C ALA A 337 -18.14 -16.27 9.29
N MET A 338 -18.78 -17.13 10.08
CA MET A 338 -18.26 -17.56 11.39
C MET A 338 -17.24 -18.70 11.28
N GLU A 339 -17.32 -19.45 10.18
CA GLU A 339 -16.44 -20.56 9.85
C GLU A 339 -15.49 -20.18 8.71
N ARG A 340 -14.42 -20.96 8.56
CA ARG A 340 -13.43 -20.75 7.51
C ARG A 340 -14.06 -20.87 6.13
N ASN A 341 -13.55 -20.06 5.21
CA ASN A 341 -13.91 -20.02 3.81
C ASN A 341 -12.73 -19.48 2.98
N GLU A 342 -12.96 -19.27 1.69
CA GLU A 342 -12.01 -18.71 0.72
C GLU A 342 -11.45 -17.33 1.10
N HIS A 343 -12.20 -16.53 1.86
CA HIS A 343 -11.77 -15.21 2.33
C HIS A 343 -11.15 -15.23 3.73
N THR A 344 -10.92 -16.41 4.31
CA THR A 344 -10.23 -16.52 5.60
C THR A 344 -8.73 -16.44 5.40
N PHE A 345 -8.13 -15.29 5.74
CA PHE A 345 -6.77 -14.94 5.36
C PHE A 345 -5.73 -15.01 6.48
N ILE A 346 -6.11 -15.36 7.72
CA ILE A 346 -5.14 -15.63 8.80
C ILE A 346 -4.78 -17.12 8.76
N PRO A 347 -3.57 -17.52 8.34
CA PRO A 347 -3.24 -18.92 8.10
C PRO A 347 -2.92 -19.70 9.39
N ASP A 348 -3.03 -21.02 9.34
CA ASP A 348 -2.83 -21.88 10.51
C ASP A 348 -1.40 -21.88 11.04
N TRP A 349 -0.40 -21.75 10.15
CA TRP A 349 0.99 -21.65 10.57
C TRP A 349 1.21 -20.44 11.48
N TYR A 350 0.58 -19.30 11.18
CA TYR A 350 0.68 -18.09 11.98
C TYR A 350 0.00 -18.27 13.35
N ARG A 351 -1.18 -18.89 13.36
CA ARG A 351 -1.92 -19.21 14.58
C ARG A 351 -1.12 -20.14 15.48
N LYS A 352 -0.56 -21.23 14.93
CA LYS A 352 0.25 -22.22 15.67
C LYS A 352 1.50 -21.57 16.28
N GLN A 353 2.21 -20.74 15.52
CA GLN A 353 3.35 -19.99 16.04
C GLN A 353 2.95 -19.02 17.15
N CYS A 354 1.77 -18.38 17.04
CA CYS A 354 1.23 -17.58 18.13
C CYS A 354 0.86 -18.45 19.36
N HIS A 355 0.37 -19.69 19.19
CA HIS A 355 -0.02 -20.61 20.28
C HIS A 355 1.16 -21.21 21.04
N GLY A 356 2.20 -21.73 20.37
CA GLY A 356 3.36 -22.34 21.04
C GLY A 356 4.16 -21.41 21.95
N LEU A 357 3.90 -20.09 21.90
CA LEU A 357 4.56 -19.08 22.71
C LEU A 357 3.90 -18.86 24.10
N MET A 358 2.71 -19.39 24.36
CA MET A 358 2.07 -19.32 25.69
C MET A 358 2.53 -20.44 26.62
N ASP A 359 2.86 -21.62 26.08
CA ASP A 359 3.34 -22.75 26.88
C ASP A 359 4.78 -22.55 27.42
N HIS A 360 5.51 -21.57 26.89
CA HIS A 360 6.83 -21.16 27.37
C HIS A 360 6.81 -19.94 28.30
N ARG A 361 5.62 -19.40 28.63
CA ARG A 361 5.44 -18.25 29.53
C ARG A 361 4.68 -18.58 30.82
N ASN A 362 4.39 -19.87 31.07
CA ASN A 362 3.83 -20.37 32.33
C ASN A 362 4.87 -21.18 33.11
#